data_AF-A0A1Q6M2E9-F1
#
_entry.id   AF-A0A1Q6M2E9-F1
#
_cell.length_a   1.000
_cell.length_b   1.000
_cell.length_c   1.000
_cell.angle_alpha   90.00
_cell.angle_beta   90.00
_cell.angle_gamma   90.00
#
_symmetry.space_group_name_H-M   'P 1'
#
loop_
_entity.id
_entity.type
_entity.pdbx_description
1 polymer ?
#
loop_
_entity_poly.entity_id
_entity_poly.type
_entity_poly.pdbx_seq_one_letter_code
_entity_poly.pdbx_strand_id
1 'polypeptide(L)'
;MSRSGIVNVRMVITEEKILSNIAKVQRLIDPNSKKQIVQLEDDAFFKDLVESIKTYLIEYPKKKNFPKSVYKAAYGLVEFATNEFEENTKQIEELIRQREKNIALSGELKDVLNMVVNKEDGWKESIKEMSDDFTEDILDTLGVIGRSKSDKSQNYQDALKLINARIANLESNLHIEIDMERIEDKSKALSYIGIEVADALKLIPAPQEDAEEVVEEKIETVEQPKAQILQQAQPVEQDTQYYESTRVEVKPSLWQRFKQSKFVRTIKYIMKIKVVLDIPALPSADEDRR
;
A
#
# COMPACT_ATOMS: atom_id res chain seq x y z
N MET A 1 2.94 43.50 45.88
CA MET A 1 2.12 42.81 44.86
C MET A 1 2.84 42.89 43.51
N SER A 2 3.80 42.00 43.26
CA SER A 2 4.45 41.88 41.94
C SER A 2 3.65 40.88 41.11
N ARG A 3 3.01 41.37 40.04
CA ARG A 3 2.33 40.52 39.05
C ARG A 3 3.39 39.67 38.36
N SER A 4 3.44 38.38 38.70
CA SER A 4 4.15 37.39 37.91
C SER A 4 3.45 37.30 36.56
N GLY A 5 4.06 37.89 35.53
CA GLY A 5 3.59 37.78 34.16
C GLY A 5 3.74 36.32 33.73
N ILE A 6 2.62 35.66 33.43
CA ILE A 6 2.61 34.38 32.73
C ILE A 6 3.20 34.65 31.35
N VAL A 7 4.51 34.42 31.20
CA VAL A 7 5.18 34.43 29.91
C VAL A 7 4.66 33.23 29.16
N ASN A 8 3.83 33.45 28.14
CA ASN A 8 3.51 32.44 27.15
C ASN A 8 4.81 32.04 26.45
N VAL A 9 5.50 31.02 26.98
CA VAL A 9 6.60 30.37 26.29
C VAL A 9 5.98 29.60 25.14
N ARG A 10 5.78 30.27 24.00
CA ARG A 10 5.61 29.58 22.71
C ARG A 10 6.87 28.73 22.55
N MET A 11 6.75 27.42 22.74
CA MET A 11 7.85 26.49 22.58
C MET A 11 8.25 26.54 21.10
N VAL A 12 9.25 27.35 20.75
CA VAL A 12 9.74 27.47 19.38
C VAL A 12 10.35 26.13 19.01
N ILE A 13 9.63 25.34 18.22
CA ILE A 13 10.12 24.06 17.75
C ILE A 13 11.27 24.35 16.78
N THR A 14 12.47 23.91 17.13
CA THR A 14 13.68 24.08 16.30
C THR A 14 13.67 23.09 15.13
N GLU A 15 14.40 23.44 14.07
CA GLU A 15 14.61 22.57 12.91
C GLU A 15 15.10 21.17 13.30
N GLU A 16 16.11 21.09 14.18
CA GLU A 16 16.67 19.84 14.68
C GLU A 16 15.63 18.97 15.39
N LYS A 17 14.70 19.60 16.14
CA LYS A 17 13.64 18.89 16.85
C LYS A 17 12.63 18.29 15.87
N ILE A 18 12.30 18.98 14.78
CA ILE A 18 11.41 18.44 13.73
C ILE A 18 12.08 17.32 12.95
N LEU A 19 13.34 17.46 12.57
CA LEU A 19 14.09 16.38 11.92
C LEU A 19 14.15 15.13 12.81
N SER A 20 14.38 15.32 14.12
CA SER A 20 14.32 14.23 15.11
C SER A 20 12.93 13.59 15.18
N ASN A 21 11.87 14.40 15.16
CA ASN A 21 10.49 13.89 15.21
C ASN A 21 10.14 13.11 13.92
N ILE A 22 10.51 13.60 12.74
CA ILE A 22 10.34 12.87 11.47
C ILE A 22 11.04 11.51 11.52
N ALA A 23 12.30 11.48 11.99
CA ALA A 23 13.05 10.23 12.11
C ALA A 23 12.43 9.26 13.13
N LYS A 24 11.84 9.77 14.22
CA LYS A 24 11.10 8.94 15.19
C LYS A 24 9.83 8.36 14.58
N VAL A 25 9.03 9.18 13.88
CA VAL A 25 7.83 8.72 13.17
C VAL A 25 8.21 7.63 12.17
N GLN A 26 9.25 7.85 11.34
CA GLN A 26 9.73 6.86 10.37
C GLN A 26 10.10 5.52 11.03
N ARG A 27 10.76 5.52 12.20
CA ARG A 27 11.09 4.29 12.93
C ARG A 27 9.89 3.58 13.56
N LEU A 28 8.80 4.30 13.83
CA LEU A 28 7.58 3.72 14.39
C LEU A 28 6.77 2.99 13.30
N ILE A 29 6.79 3.53 12.08
CA ILE A 29 6.09 2.96 10.92
C ILE A 29 6.90 1.89 10.17
N ASP A 30 8.22 1.83 10.35
CA ASP A 30 9.08 0.85 9.71
C ASP A 30 8.70 -0.60 10.13
N PRO A 31 8.34 -1.47 9.16
CA PRO A 31 7.95 -2.85 9.44
C PRO A 31 9.05 -3.69 10.10
N ASN A 32 10.33 -3.32 9.95
CA ASN A 32 11.48 -4.04 10.51
C ASN A 32 11.92 -3.52 11.88
N SER A 33 11.26 -2.49 12.42
CA SER A 33 11.63 -1.87 13.68
C SER A 33 11.23 -2.70 14.90
N LYS A 34 12.17 -2.94 15.81
CA LYS A 34 11.95 -3.68 17.06
C LYS A 34 10.98 -2.99 18.05
N LYS A 35 10.66 -1.71 17.85
CA LYS A 35 9.78 -0.91 18.71
C LYS A 35 8.51 -0.49 17.97
N GLN A 36 7.89 -1.42 17.25
CA GLN A 36 6.59 -1.18 16.65
C GLN A 36 5.54 -1.08 17.75
N ILE A 37 4.85 0.06 17.80
CA ILE A 37 3.67 0.23 18.65
C ILE A 37 2.51 -0.46 17.93
N VAL A 38 1.79 -1.31 18.64
CA VAL A 38 0.51 -1.87 18.17
C VAL A 38 -0.53 -0.75 18.30
N GLN A 39 -1.35 -0.52 17.26
CA GLN A 39 -2.31 0.60 17.21
C GLN A 39 -1.64 1.99 17.19
N LEU A 40 -0.76 2.22 16.21
CA LEU A 40 -0.11 3.53 15.99
C LEU A 40 -1.11 4.68 15.85
N GLU A 41 -2.31 4.43 15.29
CA GLU A 41 -3.32 5.47 15.16
C GLU A 41 -3.86 5.93 16.52
N ASP A 42 -3.94 5.10 17.55
CA ASP A 42 -4.48 5.50 18.86
C ASP A 42 -3.41 5.98 19.85
N ASP A 43 -2.14 5.84 19.49
CA ASP A 43 -1.03 6.26 20.31
C ASP A 43 -0.93 7.80 20.36
N ALA A 44 -1.19 8.37 21.54
CA ALA A 44 -1.11 9.80 21.77
C ALA A 44 0.28 10.37 21.42
N PHE A 45 1.34 9.61 21.70
CA PHE A 45 2.70 10.03 21.40
C PHE A 45 2.96 10.11 19.89
N PHE A 46 2.47 9.15 19.10
CA PHE A 46 2.52 9.19 17.64
C PHE A 46 1.74 10.38 17.08
N LYS A 47 0.50 10.63 17.56
CA LYS A 47 -0.30 11.79 17.14
C LYS A 47 0.42 13.10 17.43
N ASP A 48 0.97 13.25 18.63
CA ASP A 48 1.72 14.44 19.05
C ASP A 48 2.94 14.68 18.15
N LEU A 49 3.65 13.61 17.74
CA LEU A 49 4.78 13.72 16.81
C LEU A 49 4.32 14.21 15.44
N VAL A 50 3.27 13.62 14.86
CA VAL A 50 2.74 14.04 13.55
C VAL A 50 2.18 15.46 13.61
N GLU A 51 1.47 15.82 14.68
CA GLU A 51 0.91 17.16 14.88
C GLU A 51 2.02 18.21 15.07
N SER A 52 3.12 17.85 15.74
CA SER A 52 4.29 18.74 15.85
C SER A 52 4.92 19.02 14.48
N ILE A 53 4.99 18.01 13.60
CA ILE A 53 5.49 18.14 12.23
C ILE A 53 4.53 19.03 11.43
N LYS A 54 3.23 18.73 11.46
CA LYS A 54 2.18 19.51 10.80
C LYS A 54 2.20 20.98 11.22
N THR A 55 2.23 21.24 12.54
CA THR A 55 2.25 22.61 13.09
C THR A 55 3.46 23.37 12.58
N TYR A 56 4.64 22.75 12.60
CA TYR A 56 5.84 23.38 12.05
C TYR A 56 5.72 23.65 10.55
N LEU A 57 5.22 22.70 9.76
CA LEU A 57 5.02 22.85 8.33
C LEU A 57 4.01 23.96 7.98
N ILE A 58 2.99 24.19 8.81
CA ILE A 58 1.99 25.26 8.61
C ILE A 58 2.48 26.62 9.11
N GLU A 59 3.21 26.66 10.22
CA GLU A 59 3.65 27.93 10.84
C GLU A 59 4.87 28.55 10.15
N TYR A 60 5.78 27.73 9.64
CA TYR A 60 7.02 28.19 9.02
C TYR A 60 6.92 28.84 7.61
N PRO A 61 5.91 28.59 6.75
CA PRO A 61 5.75 29.31 5.47
C PRO A 61 5.50 30.83 5.61
N LYS A 62 5.36 31.35 6.84
CA LYS A 62 5.33 32.81 7.10
C LYS A 62 6.73 33.44 7.19
N LYS A 63 7.82 32.65 7.13
CA LYS A 63 9.21 33.12 7.06
C LYS A 63 9.74 32.94 5.64
N LYS A 64 10.44 33.95 5.11
CA LYS A 64 10.86 34.06 3.70
C LYS A 64 11.70 32.88 3.14
N ASN A 65 12.21 31.97 3.96
CA ASN A 65 12.99 30.82 3.50
C ASN A 65 12.71 29.59 4.39
N PHE A 66 12.16 28.53 3.81
CA PHE A 66 11.88 27.28 4.51
C PHE A 66 13.09 26.34 4.44
N PRO A 67 13.49 25.66 5.53
CA PRO A 67 14.67 24.79 5.52
C PRO A 67 14.55 23.63 4.51
N LYS A 68 15.50 23.54 3.58
CA LYS A 68 15.58 22.48 2.55
C LYS A 68 15.65 21.08 3.16
N SER A 69 16.35 20.94 4.29
CA SER A 69 16.49 19.73 5.10
C SER A 69 15.13 19.17 5.56
N VAL A 70 14.30 20.01 6.18
CA VAL A 70 12.98 19.64 6.70
C VAL A 70 12.04 19.32 5.55
N TYR A 71 12.11 20.08 4.46
CA TYR A 71 11.29 19.83 3.27
C TYR A 71 11.57 18.44 2.72
N LYS A 72 12.85 18.12 2.47
CA LYS A 72 13.27 16.81 1.95
C LYS A 72 12.90 15.67 2.90
N ALA A 73 13.07 15.86 4.21
CA ALA A 73 12.72 14.85 5.21
C ALA A 73 11.21 14.60 5.28
N ALA A 74 10.38 15.63 5.23
CA ALA A 74 8.93 15.50 5.24
C ALA A 74 8.40 14.86 3.95
N TYR A 75 8.96 15.22 2.79
CA TYR A 75 8.64 14.54 1.53
C TYR A 75 9.05 13.07 1.55
N GLY A 76 10.25 12.75 2.04
CA GLY A 76 10.72 11.38 2.18
C GLY A 76 9.84 10.56 3.13
N LEU A 77 9.32 11.18 4.20
CA LEU A 77 8.37 10.53 5.11
C LEU A 77 7.05 10.18 4.41
N VAL A 78 6.49 11.12 3.62
CA VAL A 78 5.24 10.89 2.87
C VAL A 78 5.44 9.84 1.77
N GLU A 79 6.57 9.88 1.06
CA GLU A 79 6.92 8.87 0.05
C GLU A 79 7.06 7.48 0.67
N PHE A 80 7.81 7.37 1.77
CA PHE A 80 7.94 6.13 2.54
C PHE A 80 6.57 5.63 2.99
N ALA A 81 5.73 6.49 3.57
CA ALA A 81 4.40 6.11 4.02
C ALA A 81 3.50 5.64 2.86
N THR A 82 3.64 6.24 1.68
CA THR A 82 2.88 5.86 0.48
C THR A 82 3.32 4.50 -0.07
N ASN A 83 4.63 4.23 -0.08
CA ASN A 83 5.18 2.95 -0.55
C ASN A 83 4.81 1.81 0.42
N GLU A 84 4.92 2.02 1.72
CA GLU A 84 4.49 1.03 2.71
C GLU A 84 2.98 0.77 2.64
N PHE A 85 2.17 1.80 2.36
CA PHE A 85 0.74 1.63 2.17
C PHE A 85 0.43 0.81 0.90
N GLU A 86 1.20 0.98 -0.17
CA GLU A 86 1.11 0.14 -1.38
C GLU A 86 1.39 -1.33 -1.06
N GLU A 87 2.49 -1.60 -0.36
CA GLU A 87 2.88 -2.97 0.00
C GLU A 87 1.85 -3.62 0.92
N ASN A 88 1.34 -2.90 1.92
CA ASN A 88 0.24 -3.37 2.77
C ASN A 88 -1.03 -3.69 1.98
N THR A 89 -1.37 -2.88 0.97
CA THR A 89 -2.54 -3.12 0.11
C THR A 89 -2.37 -4.41 -0.70
N LYS A 90 -1.16 -4.69 -1.21
CA LYS A 90 -0.86 -5.95 -1.92
C LYS A 90 -0.96 -7.15 -0.98
N GLN A 91 -0.45 -7.03 0.24
CA GLN A 91 -0.54 -8.10 1.25
C GLN A 91 -1.99 -8.41 1.62
N ILE A 92 -2.82 -7.38 1.84
CA ILE A 92 -4.27 -7.56 2.09
C ILE A 92 -4.93 -8.26 0.90
N GLU A 93 -4.60 -7.89 -0.34
CA GLU A 93 -5.17 -8.54 -1.53
C GLU A 93 -4.83 -10.03 -1.58
N GLU A 94 -3.59 -10.41 -1.26
CA GLU A 94 -3.18 -11.81 -1.20
C GLU A 94 -3.91 -12.57 -0.09
N LEU A 95 -4.04 -11.97 1.10
CA LEU A 95 -4.82 -12.53 2.21
C LEU A 95 -6.30 -12.73 1.85
N ILE A 96 -6.90 -11.78 1.11
CA ILE A 96 -8.28 -11.90 0.62
C ILE A 96 -8.40 -13.06 -0.37
N ARG A 97 -7.46 -13.22 -1.32
CA ARG A 97 -7.47 -14.35 -2.27
C ARG A 97 -7.34 -15.69 -1.55
N GLN A 98 -6.47 -15.76 -0.55
CA GLN A 98 -6.33 -16.95 0.29
C GLN A 98 -7.62 -17.26 1.04
N ARG A 99 -8.28 -16.24 1.60
CA ARG A 99 -9.60 -16.40 2.25
C ARG A 99 -10.66 -16.88 1.27
N GLU A 100 -10.73 -16.30 0.07
CA GLU A 100 -11.66 -16.73 -0.98
C GLU A 100 -11.42 -18.21 -1.36
N LYS A 101 -10.15 -18.62 -1.52
CA LYS A 101 -9.79 -20.02 -1.77
C LYS A 101 -10.22 -20.92 -0.62
N ASN A 102 -9.96 -20.53 0.64
CA ASN A 102 -10.33 -21.34 1.80
C ASN A 102 -11.84 -21.48 1.95
N ILE A 103 -12.62 -20.43 1.65
CA ILE A 103 -14.08 -20.49 1.64
C ILE A 103 -14.57 -21.45 0.55
N ALA A 104 -13.99 -21.40 -0.65
CA ALA A 104 -14.33 -22.32 -1.74
C ALA A 104 -14.05 -23.78 -1.34
N LEU A 105 -12.84 -24.07 -0.84
CA LEU A 105 -12.44 -25.38 -0.34
C LEU A 105 -13.37 -25.87 0.78
N SER A 106 -13.77 -24.98 1.70
CA SER A 106 -14.71 -25.33 2.75
C SER A 106 -16.09 -25.72 2.20
N GLY A 107 -16.57 -25.02 1.18
CA GLY A 107 -17.81 -25.35 0.48
C GLY A 107 -17.74 -26.74 -0.16
N GLU A 108 -16.69 -27.03 -0.91
CA GLU A 108 -16.46 -28.32 -1.55
C GLU A 108 -16.39 -29.46 -0.52
N LEU A 109 -15.63 -29.27 0.56
CA LEU A 109 -15.51 -30.26 1.64
C LEU A 109 -16.85 -30.52 2.32
N LYS A 110 -17.69 -29.49 2.49
CA LYS A 110 -19.02 -29.60 3.07
C LYS A 110 -19.99 -30.34 2.15
N ASP A 111 -19.94 -30.06 0.85
CA ASP A 111 -20.76 -30.74 -0.15
C ASP A 111 -20.41 -32.22 -0.23
N VAL A 112 -19.12 -32.56 -0.27
CA VAL A 112 -18.68 -33.96 -0.25
C VAL A 112 -18.97 -34.63 1.08
N LEU A 113 -18.80 -33.95 2.22
CA LEU A 113 -19.22 -34.49 3.51
C LEU A 113 -20.72 -34.86 3.51
N ASN A 114 -21.58 -33.98 2.98
CA ASN A 114 -23.01 -34.26 2.89
C ASN A 114 -23.29 -35.49 2.01
N MET A 115 -22.64 -35.58 0.84
CA MET A 115 -22.75 -36.73 -0.06
C MET A 115 -22.32 -38.04 0.62
N VAL A 116 -21.22 -38.00 1.37
CA VAL A 116 -20.66 -39.15 2.12
C VAL A 116 -21.58 -39.55 3.28
N VAL A 117 -22.15 -38.59 4.01
CA VAL A 117 -23.08 -38.83 5.12
C VAL A 117 -24.40 -39.43 4.62
N ASN A 118 -24.92 -38.91 3.50
CA ASN A 118 -26.14 -39.40 2.86
C ASN A 118 -25.95 -40.70 2.07
N LYS A 119 -24.68 -41.10 1.82
CA LYS A 119 -24.31 -42.27 1.00
C LYS A 119 -24.90 -42.20 -0.41
N GLU A 120 -24.88 -41.01 -0.99
CA GLU A 120 -25.28 -40.77 -2.37
C GLU A 120 -24.36 -41.53 -3.34
N ASP A 121 -24.89 -41.93 -4.49
CA ASP A 121 -24.11 -42.63 -5.50
C ASP A 121 -22.96 -41.74 -6.01
N GLY A 122 -21.75 -42.30 -6.12
CA GLY A 122 -20.57 -41.54 -6.59
C GLY A 122 -19.71 -40.91 -5.49
N TRP A 123 -20.05 -41.07 -4.21
CA TRP A 123 -19.29 -40.43 -3.11
C TRP A 123 -17.81 -40.82 -3.06
N LYS A 124 -17.43 -42.01 -3.54
CA LYS A 124 -16.03 -42.46 -3.57
C LYS A 124 -15.24 -41.75 -4.65
N GLU A 125 -15.87 -41.49 -5.79
CA GLU A 125 -15.33 -40.73 -6.89
C GLU A 125 -15.11 -39.28 -6.46
N SER A 126 -16.10 -38.65 -5.80
CA SER A 126 -15.98 -37.28 -5.29
C SER A 126 -14.88 -37.10 -4.24
N ILE A 127 -14.61 -38.11 -3.39
CA ILE A 127 -13.44 -38.07 -2.48
C ILE A 127 -12.14 -38.10 -3.29
N LYS A 128 -12.06 -38.88 -4.37
CA LYS A 128 -10.84 -38.95 -5.20
C LYS A 128 -10.59 -37.65 -5.97
N GLU A 129 -11.64 -36.99 -6.44
CA GLU A 129 -11.51 -35.70 -7.13
C GLU A 129 -10.95 -34.60 -6.21
N MET A 130 -11.19 -34.68 -4.90
CA MET A 130 -10.65 -33.75 -3.90
C MET A 130 -9.18 -33.99 -3.52
N SER A 131 -8.50 -34.99 -4.10
CA SER A 131 -7.14 -35.36 -3.68
C SER A 131 -6.10 -34.29 -3.96
N ASP A 132 -6.37 -33.40 -4.92
CA ASP A 132 -5.45 -32.34 -5.30
C ASP A 132 -5.48 -31.18 -4.29
N ASP A 133 -6.60 -31.00 -3.60
CA ASP A 133 -6.86 -29.85 -2.72
C ASP A 133 -6.74 -30.20 -1.22
N PHE A 134 -6.89 -31.48 -0.86
CA PHE A 134 -6.86 -31.94 0.52
C PHE A 134 -5.82 -33.03 0.75
N THR A 135 -5.31 -33.06 1.98
CA THR A 135 -4.35 -34.06 2.44
C THR A 135 -5.02 -35.43 2.60
N GLU A 136 -4.23 -36.51 2.43
CA GLU A 136 -4.72 -37.89 2.48
C GLU A 136 -5.47 -38.24 3.77
N ASP A 137 -5.09 -37.63 4.91
CA ASP A 137 -5.76 -37.79 6.20
C ASP A 137 -7.23 -37.33 6.20
N ILE A 138 -7.53 -36.25 5.48
CA ILE A 138 -8.90 -35.74 5.30
C ILE A 138 -9.70 -36.70 4.40
N LEU A 139 -9.08 -37.22 3.33
CA LEU A 139 -9.72 -38.17 2.43
C LEU A 139 -10.02 -39.49 3.14
N ASP A 140 -9.08 -39.98 3.93
CA ASP A 140 -9.23 -41.20 4.71
C ASP A 140 -10.32 -41.08 5.76
N THR A 141 -10.41 -39.94 6.43
CA THR A 141 -11.44 -39.68 7.44
C THR A 141 -12.83 -39.56 6.82
N LEU A 142 -12.98 -38.93 5.65
CA LEU A 142 -14.21 -39.01 4.84
C LEU A 142 -14.53 -40.45 4.45
N GLY A 143 -13.52 -41.24 4.06
CA GLY A 143 -13.68 -42.65 3.75
C GLY A 143 -14.18 -43.49 4.93
N VAL A 144 -13.72 -43.20 6.15
CA VAL A 144 -14.20 -43.84 7.38
C VAL A 144 -15.67 -43.52 7.62
N ILE A 145 -16.09 -42.27 7.40
CA ILE A 145 -17.49 -41.83 7.52
C ILE A 145 -18.37 -42.61 6.52
N GLY A 146 -18.00 -42.63 5.23
CA GLY A 146 -18.80 -43.27 4.18
C GLY A 146 -18.89 -44.80 4.30
N ARG A 147 -17.82 -45.46 4.76
CA ARG A 147 -17.81 -46.92 5.01
C ARG A 147 -18.52 -47.32 6.30
N SER A 148 -18.79 -46.39 7.20
CA SER A 148 -19.43 -46.71 8.47
C SER A 148 -20.85 -47.21 8.26
N LYS A 149 -21.20 -48.30 8.94
CA LYS A 149 -22.55 -48.86 8.96
C LYS A 149 -23.47 -48.15 9.96
N SER A 150 -22.91 -47.45 10.94
CA SER A 150 -23.64 -46.82 12.03
C SER A 150 -23.07 -45.44 12.35
N ASP A 151 -23.96 -44.48 12.48
CA ASP A 151 -23.71 -43.11 12.93
C ASP A 151 -23.35 -43.05 14.43
N LYS A 152 -23.67 -44.09 15.21
CA LYS A 152 -23.41 -44.13 16.66
C LYS A 152 -22.00 -44.60 17.04
N SER A 153 -21.20 -45.05 16.08
CA SER A 153 -19.85 -45.53 16.39
C SER A 153 -18.94 -44.37 16.78
N GLN A 154 -18.07 -44.59 17.77
CA GLN A 154 -17.13 -43.58 18.25
C GLN A 154 -16.24 -43.05 17.10
N ASN A 155 -15.71 -43.97 16.28
CA ASN A 155 -14.86 -43.61 15.14
C ASN A 155 -15.58 -42.73 14.11
N TYR A 156 -16.87 -42.97 13.86
CA TYR A 156 -17.67 -42.13 12.97
C TYR A 156 -17.86 -40.72 13.55
N GLN A 157 -18.21 -40.64 14.84
CA GLN A 157 -18.43 -39.37 15.52
C GLN A 157 -17.14 -38.53 15.61
N ASP A 158 -16.00 -39.18 15.85
CA ASP A 158 -14.70 -38.50 15.91
C ASP A 158 -14.24 -38.05 14.51
N ALA A 159 -14.44 -38.86 13.48
CA ALA A 159 -14.17 -38.46 12.09
C ALA A 159 -15.05 -37.27 11.66
N LEU A 160 -16.34 -37.29 12.01
CA LEU A 160 -17.27 -36.21 11.69
C LEU A 160 -16.91 -34.91 12.41
N LYS A 161 -16.46 -34.99 13.67
CA LYS A 161 -15.93 -33.81 14.39
C LYS A 161 -14.66 -33.27 13.74
N LEU A 162 -13.75 -34.14 13.31
CA LEU A 162 -12.50 -33.72 12.67
C LEU A 162 -12.77 -32.94 11.37
N ILE A 163 -13.64 -33.47 10.51
CA ILE A 163 -14.02 -32.80 9.25
C ILE A 163 -14.74 -31.49 9.54
N ASN A 164 -15.72 -31.47 10.46
CA ASN A 164 -16.42 -30.24 10.81
C ASN A 164 -15.50 -29.18 11.43
N ALA A 165 -14.52 -29.59 12.24
CA ALA A 165 -13.51 -28.68 12.76
C ALA A 165 -12.64 -28.11 11.62
N ARG A 166 -12.29 -28.94 10.62
CA ARG A 166 -11.55 -28.50 9.44
C ARG A 166 -12.35 -27.49 8.61
N ILE A 167 -13.63 -27.76 8.35
CA ILE A 167 -14.57 -26.83 7.70
C ILE A 167 -14.62 -25.52 8.47
N ALA A 168 -14.87 -25.56 9.78
CA ALA A 168 -14.93 -24.36 10.62
C ALA A 168 -13.61 -23.54 10.61
N ASN A 169 -12.46 -24.19 10.56
CA ASN A 169 -11.17 -23.50 10.42
C ASN A 169 -11.02 -22.83 9.04
N LEU A 170 -11.45 -23.50 7.97
CA LEU A 170 -11.44 -22.96 6.61
C LEU A 170 -12.48 -21.86 6.38
N GLU A 171 -13.61 -21.86 7.11
CA GLU A 171 -14.61 -20.78 7.06
C GLU A 171 -14.17 -19.58 7.89
N SER A 172 -13.79 -19.83 9.15
CA SER A 172 -13.44 -18.76 10.10
C SER A 172 -12.21 -17.97 9.65
N ASN A 173 -11.19 -18.62 9.08
CA ASN A 173 -9.96 -17.97 8.62
C ASN A 173 -9.36 -17.00 9.67
N LEU A 174 -9.48 -17.32 10.95
CA LEU A 174 -9.16 -16.40 12.06
C LEU A 174 -7.75 -15.80 11.94
N HIS A 175 -6.77 -16.60 11.50
CA HIS A 175 -5.41 -16.11 11.29
C HIS A 175 -5.32 -15.02 10.22
N ILE A 176 -6.05 -15.18 9.12
CA ILE A 176 -6.12 -14.19 8.04
C ILE A 176 -6.83 -12.93 8.54
N GLU A 177 -7.89 -13.07 9.33
CA GLU A 177 -8.61 -11.94 9.91
C GLU A 177 -7.73 -11.10 10.83
N ILE A 178 -7.01 -11.75 11.76
CA ILE A 178 -6.07 -11.07 12.66
C ILE A 178 -4.94 -10.39 11.87
N ASP A 179 -4.40 -11.06 10.85
CA ASP A 179 -3.35 -10.48 10.01
C ASP A 179 -3.86 -9.28 9.19
N MET A 180 -5.09 -9.36 8.66
CA MET A 180 -5.74 -8.24 7.96
C MET A 180 -5.97 -7.05 8.91
N GLU A 181 -6.49 -7.28 10.11
CA GLU A 181 -6.73 -6.23 11.12
C GLU A 181 -5.41 -5.52 11.49
N ARG A 182 -4.34 -6.29 11.71
CA ARG A 182 -3.01 -5.74 11.99
C ARG A 182 -2.48 -4.89 10.85
N ILE A 183 -2.69 -5.30 9.59
CA ILE A 183 -2.26 -4.52 8.41
C ILE A 183 -3.16 -3.30 8.23
N GLU A 184 -4.44 -3.40 8.53
CA GLU A 184 -5.40 -2.29 8.48
C GLU A 184 -4.99 -1.18 9.44
N ASP A 185 -4.70 -1.50 10.71
CA ASP A 185 -4.24 -0.51 11.71
C ASP A 185 -2.96 0.21 11.27
N LYS A 186 -2.02 -0.52 10.68
CA LYS A 186 -0.81 0.06 10.07
C LYS A 186 -1.17 0.99 8.92
N SER A 187 -2.07 0.56 8.06
CA SER A 187 -2.50 1.32 6.88
C SER A 187 -3.23 2.60 7.28
N LYS A 188 -4.01 2.61 8.36
CA LYS A 188 -4.64 3.82 8.92
C LYS A 188 -3.59 4.82 9.39
N ALA A 189 -2.58 4.38 10.15
CA ALA A 189 -1.49 5.26 10.60
C ALA A 189 -0.66 5.83 9.43
N LEU A 190 -0.36 5.02 8.42
CA LEU A 190 0.33 5.47 7.20
C LEU A 190 -0.52 6.48 6.42
N SER A 191 -1.83 6.24 6.33
CA SER A 191 -2.77 7.17 5.71
C SER A 191 -2.84 8.49 6.47
N TYR A 192 -2.88 8.46 7.80
CA TYR A 192 -2.88 9.65 8.65
C TYR A 192 -1.64 10.52 8.39
N ILE A 193 -0.45 9.94 8.35
CA ILE A 193 0.79 10.65 7.97
C ILE A 193 0.65 11.25 6.57
N GLY A 194 0.22 10.44 5.60
CA GLY A 194 0.08 10.86 4.22
C GLY A 194 -0.89 12.02 4.03
N ILE A 195 -1.99 12.06 4.79
CA ILE A 195 -2.97 13.15 4.74
C ILE A 195 -2.43 14.39 5.45
N GLU A 196 -2.05 14.27 6.71
CA GLU A 196 -1.73 15.42 7.56
C GLU A 196 -0.42 16.11 7.16
N VAL A 197 0.60 15.34 6.78
CA VAL A 197 1.90 15.88 6.39
C VAL A 197 1.87 16.37 4.94
N ALA A 198 1.22 15.65 4.01
CA ALA A 198 1.17 16.11 2.61
C ALA A 198 0.28 17.35 2.43
N ASP A 199 -0.83 17.47 3.17
CA ASP A 199 -1.67 18.67 3.12
C ASP A 199 -0.92 19.89 3.68
N ALA A 200 -0.14 19.71 4.75
CA ALA A 200 0.73 20.77 5.26
C ALA A 200 1.84 21.17 4.26
N LEU A 201 2.44 20.19 3.56
CA LEU A 201 3.45 20.46 2.53
C LEU A 201 2.89 21.20 1.31
N LYS A 202 1.62 21.01 0.95
CA LYS A 202 0.97 21.71 -0.16
C LYS A 202 0.99 23.24 -0.01
N LEU A 203 1.00 23.73 1.22
CA LEU A 203 1.03 25.16 1.54
C LEU A 203 2.44 25.76 1.47
N ILE A 204 3.47 24.92 1.38
CA ILE A 204 4.87 25.34 1.31
C ILE A 204 5.32 25.34 -0.15
N PRO A 205 5.69 26.49 -0.72
CA PRO A 205 6.32 26.50 -2.04
C PRO A 205 7.64 25.72 -1.98
N ALA A 206 7.92 24.92 -3.02
CA ALA A 206 9.17 24.18 -3.12
C ALA A 206 10.35 25.16 -2.93
N PRO A 207 11.35 24.83 -2.08
CA PRO A 207 12.52 25.67 -1.93
C PRO A 207 13.16 25.86 -3.32
N GLN A 208 13.38 27.11 -3.72
CA GLN A 208 14.21 27.36 -4.89
C GLN A 208 15.60 26.79 -4.60
N GLU A 209 16.09 25.92 -5.48
CA GLU A 209 17.48 25.50 -5.44
C GLU A 209 18.32 26.74 -5.75
N ASP A 210 18.78 27.43 -4.69
CA ASP A 210 19.91 28.37 -4.84
C ASP A 210 21.03 27.58 -5.53
N ALA A 211 21.42 28.06 -6.71
CA ALA A 211 22.53 27.54 -7.49
C ALA A 211 23.83 27.77 -6.70
N GLU A 212 24.11 26.90 -5.73
CA GLU A 212 25.42 26.79 -5.12
C GLU A 212 26.30 25.95 -6.05
N GLU A 213 27.11 26.67 -6.82
CA GLU A 213 28.40 26.28 -7.43
C GLU A 213 28.69 24.78 -7.45
N VAL A 214 28.27 24.14 -8.55
CA VAL A 214 28.88 22.89 -9.01
C VAL A 214 30.31 23.24 -9.43
N VAL A 215 31.26 23.01 -8.53
CA VAL A 215 32.68 22.97 -8.87
C VAL A 215 32.86 21.88 -9.92
N GLU A 216 33.40 22.30 -11.07
CA GLU A 216 33.65 21.53 -12.26
C GLU A 216 34.52 20.29 -11.98
N GLU A 217 34.03 19.10 -12.35
CA GLU A 217 34.90 18.04 -12.86
C GLU A 217 34.29 17.47 -14.15
N LYS A 218 34.65 18.17 -15.22
CA LYS A 218 34.77 17.77 -16.63
C LYS A 218 34.78 16.25 -16.86
N ILE A 219 33.78 15.73 -17.59
CA ILE A 219 34.00 14.69 -18.61
C ILE A 219 33.24 15.11 -19.86
N GLU A 220 33.96 15.04 -20.97
CA GLU A 220 33.76 15.74 -22.22
C GLU A 220 32.54 15.30 -23.04
N THR A 221 31.95 16.30 -23.68
CA THR A 221 31.11 16.27 -24.88
C THR A 221 31.65 15.39 -26.01
N VAL A 222 30.78 14.58 -26.61
CA VAL A 222 30.80 14.27 -28.06
C VAL A 222 29.35 14.26 -28.59
N GLU A 223 28.84 15.45 -28.94
CA GLU A 223 28.36 15.83 -30.29
C GLU A 223 28.17 14.66 -31.30
N GLN A 224 27.06 14.41 -32.04
CA GLN A 224 26.15 15.20 -32.89
C GLN A 224 25.00 14.27 -33.41
N PRO A 225 24.20 14.58 -34.47
CA PRO A 225 23.09 15.53 -34.55
C PRO A 225 21.77 14.91 -35.12
N LYS A 226 20.70 15.72 -35.15
CA LYS A 226 19.42 15.47 -35.83
C LYS A 226 19.56 15.31 -37.36
N ALA A 227 18.71 14.43 -37.93
CA ALA A 227 17.85 14.62 -39.13
C ALA A 227 17.91 13.46 -40.14
N GLN A 228 16.75 13.23 -40.79
CA GLN A 228 16.40 12.18 -41.78
C GLN A 228 15.98 10.87 -41.08
N ILE A 229 14.73 10.42 -41.13
CA ILE A 229 14.04 9.91 -42.33
C ILE A 229 12.52 10.09 -42.14
N LEU A 230 11.87 10.76 -43.10
CA LEU A 230 10.44 10.61 -43.37
C LEU A 230 10.25 9.39 -44.30
N GLN A 231 9.12 8.70 -44.11
CA GLN A 231 8.48 7.68 -44.96
C GLN A 231 9.03 6.25 -44.90
N GLN A 232 8.27 5.37 -44.23
CA GLN A 232 7.57 4.21 -44.82
C GLN A 232 7.12 3.24 -43.71
N ALA A 233 5.81 3.03 -43.54
CA ALA A 233 5.14 1.73 -43.33
C ALA A 233 3.70 1.93 -42.80
N GLN A 234 2.77 1.26 -43.46
CA GLN A 234 1.32 1.19 -43.23
C GLN A 234 0.94 0.34 -42.00
N PRO A 235 -0.33 0.38 -41.53
CA PRO A 235 -0.74 -0.04 -40.19
C PRO A 235 -1.03 -1.55 -40.10
N VAL A 236 -0.73 -2.15 -38.95
CA VAL A 236 -1.14 -3.53 -38.60
C VAL A 236 -2.14 -3.44 -37.46
N GLU A 237 -3.44 -3.43 -37.78
CA GLU A 237 -4.57 -3.35 -36.84
C GLU A 237 -5.14 -4.73 -36.43
N GLN A 238 -4.42 -5.84 -36.63
CA GLN A 238 -5.02 -7.18 -36.47
C GLN A 238 -4.73 -7.94 -35.17
N ASP A 239 -3.86 -7.44 -34.28
CA ASP A 239 -3.47 -8.22 -33.08
C ASP A 239 -4.20 -7.84 -31.78
N THR A 240 -5.10 -6.85 -31.79
CA THR A 240 -5.82 -6.44 -30.58
C THR A 240 -7.11 -7.23 -30.32
N GLN A 241 -7.69 -7.89 -31.32
CA GLN A 241 -8.98 -8.59 -31.16
C GLN A 241 -8.89 -10.03 -30.64
N TYR A 242 -7.71 -10.66 -30.62
CA TYR A 242 -7.57 -12.04 -30.14
C TYR A 242 -7.37 -12.16 -28.63
N TYR A 243 -7.11 -11.06 -27.92
CA TYR A 243 -6.92 -11.05 -26.47
C TYR A 243 -8.17 -10.65 -25.67
N GLU A 244 -9.27 -10.28 -26.34
CA GLU A 244 -10.50 -9.81 -25.68
C GLU A 244 -11.49 -10.94 -25.42
N SER A 245 -11.39 -12.07 -26.14
CA SER A 245 -12.38 -13.15 -26.09
C SER A 245 -12.17 -14.18 -24.98
N THR A 246 -11.07 -14.10 -24.21
CA THR A 246 -10.76 -15.06 -23.12
C THR A 246 -10.31 -14.38 -21.84
N ARG A 247 -10.69 -13.12 -21.61
CA ARG A 247 -10.45 -12.46 -20.31
C ARG A 247 -11.55 -12.86 -19.35
N VAL A 248 -11.23 -13.81 -18.47
CA VAL A 248 -11.83 -13.90 -17.14
C VAL A 248 -11.83 -12.48 -16.56
N GLU A 249 -12.97 -12.02 -16.07
CA GLU A 249 -13.13 -10.69 -15.46
C GLU A 249 -12.24 -10.59 -14.20
N VAL A 250 -10.96 -10.28 -14.38
CA VAL A 250 -10.07 -9.98 -13.27
C VAL A 250 -10.57 -8.67 -12.69
N LYS A 251 -11.21 -8.74 -11.52
CA LYS A 251 -11.56 -7.55 -10.73
C LYS A 251 -10.31 -6.65 -10.69
N PRO A 252 -10.40 -5.36 -11.03
CA PRO A 252 -9.25 -4.48 -10.98
C PRO A 252 -8.69 -4.50 -9.56
N SER A 253 -7.36 -4.59 -9.45
CA SER A 253 -6.71 -4.78 -8.15
C SER A 253 -7.08 -3.65 -7.18
N LEU A 254 -7.10 -3.95 -5.88
CA LEU A 254 -7.39 -2.93 -4.86
C LEU A 254 -6.42 -1.75 -5.01
N TRP A 255 -5.18 -2.02 -5.39
CA TRP A 255 -4.18 -1.02 -5.75
C TRP A 255 -4.51 -0.21 -7.01
N GLN A 256 -5.05 -0.81 -8.07
CA GLN A 256 -5.48 -0.06 -9.25
C GLN A 256 -6.65 0.89 -8.92
N ARG A 257 -7.61 0.43 -8.11
CA ARG A 257 -8.70 1.28 -7.60
C ARG A 257 -8.19 2.40 -6.70
N PHE A 258 -7.22 2.10 -5.83
CA PHE A 258 -6.58 3.09 -4.97
C PHE A 258 -5.74 4.10 -5.77
N LYS A 259 -5.01 3.68 -6.81
CA LYS A 259 -4.29 4.59 -7.72
C LYS A 259 -5.20 5.57 -8.45
N GLN A 260 -6.46 5.19 -8.68
CA GLN A 260 -7.50 6.08 -9.23
C GLN A 260 -8.17 6.96 -8.16
N SER A 261 -7.91 6.72 -6.87
CA SER A 261 -8.46 7.49 -5.76
C SER A 261 -7.90 8.92 -5.72
N LYS A 262 -8.70 9.82 -5.13
CA LYS A 262 -8.33 11.22 -4.89
C LYS A 262 -7.03 11.36 -4.09
N PHE A 263 -6.72 10.37 -3.24
CA PHE A 263 -5.51 10.32 -2.41
C PHE A 263 -4.23 10.26 -3.27
N VAL A 264 -4.07 9.20 -4.08
CA VAL A 264 -2.88 9.03 -4.95
C VAL A 264 -2.78 10.15 -5.99
N ARG A 265 -3.92 10.63 -6.51
CA ARG A 265 -3.92 11.76 -7.45
C ARG A 265 -3.40 13.05 -6.82
N THR A 266 -3.70 13.29 -5.55
CA THR A 266 -3.23 14.47 -4.81
C THR A 266 -1.73 14.36 -4.52
N ILE A 267 -1.26 13.20 -4.04
CA ILE A 267 0.18 12.93 -3.81
C ILE A 267 0.96 13.03 -5.13
N LYS A 268 0.46 12.43 -6.21
CA LYS A 268 1.09 12.47 -7.54
C LYS A 268 1.14 13.88 -8.12
N TYR A 269 0.11 14.70 -7.91
CA TYR A 269 0.11 16.10 -8.34
C TYR A 269 1.16 16.91 -7.55
N ILE A 270 1.27 16.67 -6.24
CA ILE A 270 2.28 17.29 -5.37
C ILE A 270 3.71 16.89 -5.79
N MET A 271 3.95 15.62 -6.15
CA MET A 271 5.27 15.13 -6.59
C MET A 271 5.62 15.52 -8.04
N LYS A 272 4.63 15.80 -8.90
CA LYS A 272 4.85 16.19 -10.31
C LYS A 272 5.30 17.63 -10.52
N ILE A 273 5.40 18.46 -9.48
CA ILE A 273 5.95 19.83 -9.59
C ILE A 273 7.48 19.72 -9.66
N LYS A 274 7.97 19.16 -10.77
CA LYS A 274 9.32 19.31 -11.30
C LYS A 274 9.16 19.41 -12.82
N VAL A 275 9.97 20.31 -13.42
CA VAL A 275 10.14 20.63 -14.86
C VAL A 275 9.43 21.91 -15.35
N VAL A 276 10.10 23.04 -15.06
CA VAL A 276 10.51 24.18 -15.91
C VAL A 276 9.63 24.54 -17.13
N LEU A 277 9.06 25.75 -17.08
CA LEU A 277 8.80 26.60 -18.26
C LEU A 277 9.86 27.71 -18.25
N ASP A 278 10.98 27.46 -18.93
CA ASP A 278 11.86 28.53 -19.39
C ASP A 278 11.09 29.28 -20.47
N ILE A 279 10.74 30.54 -20.18
CA ILE A 279 10.37 31.48 -21.22
C ILE A 279 11.71 32.00 -21.76
N PRO A 280 12.17 31.59 -22.95
CA PRO A 280 13.32 32.23 -23.54
C PRO A 280 12.94 33.68 -23.82
N ALA A 281 13.67 34.60 -23.17
CA ALA A 281 13.61 36.02 -23.46
C ALA A 281 13.77 36.22 -24.98
N LEU A 282 12.75 36.80 -25.61
CA LEU A 282 12.85 37.27 -26.99
C LEU A 282 13.90 38.39 -27.03
N PRO A 283 14.73 38.42 -28.09
CA PRO A 283 15.95 39.22 -28.15
C PRO A 283 15.65 40.71 -28.25
N SER A 284 16.50 41.50 -27.59
CA SER A 284 16.62 42.94 -27.78
C SER A 284 16.66 43.28 -29.28
N ALA A 285 15.75 44.16 -29.71
CA ALA A 285 15.77 44.76 -31.04
C ALA A 285 16.21 46.21 -30.92
N ASP A 286 17.50 46.43 -31.16
CA ASP A 286 18.17 47.66 -31.59
C ASP A 286 19.21 47.11 -32.62
N GLU A 287 19.44 47.55 -33.85
CA GLU A 287 19.18 48.71 -34.72
C GLU A 287 19.48 48.14 -36.14
N ASP A 288 18.79 48.41 -37.25
CA ASP A 288 19.08 49.51 -38.19
C ASP A 288 18.31 49.24 -39.49
N ARG A 289 17.50 50.19 -39.97
CA ARG A 289 17.35 50.49 -41.41
C ARG A 289 17.17 51.98 -41.61
N ARG A 290 18.23 52.58 -42.15
CA ARG A 290 18.17 53.68 -43.11
C ARG A 290 17.41 53.25 -44.37
#